data_AF-A0A940TNM6-F1
#
_entry.id   AF-A0A940TNM6-F1
#
_cell.length_a   1.000
_cell.length_b   1.000
_cell.length_c   1.000
_cell.angle_alpha   90.00
_cell.angle_beta   90.00
_cell.angle_gamma   90.00
#
_symmetry.space_group_name_H-M   'P 1'
#
loop_
_entity.id
_entity.type
_entity.pdbx_description
1 polymer ?
#
loop_
_entity_poly.entity_id
_entity_poly.type
_entity_poly.pdbx_seq_one_letter_code
_entity_poly.pdbx_strand_id
1 'polypeptide(L)'
;MEKIRKDEKMEKKRIYVSDIHMGAGRSLQSANVYDWLGEAEANNFADFLSYLSKQGDVGEIILLGDTMDNWVCPVDEVPPTFDEILGASHNKNIVVNLRAVSESKRVIYMPGNHDMHATNEIVKKHFPKI
;
A
#
# COMPACT_ATOMS: atom_id res chain seq x y z
N MET A 1 15.20 43.62 17.92
CA MET A 1 14.40 42.63 18.66
C MET A 1 13.62 41.82 17.63
N GLU A 2 14.19 40.70 17.24
CA GLU A 2 13.61 39.76 16.29
C GLU A 2 12.54 38.95 17.03
N LYS A 3 11.28 39.07 16.61
CA LYS A 3 10.18 38.28 17.16
C LYS A 3 10.43 36.83 16.77
N ILE A 4 10.94 36.05 17.72
CA ILE A 4 10.90 34.58 17.68
C ILE A 4 9.44 34.20 17.46
N ARG A 5 9.10 33.70 16.26
CA ARG A 5 7.80 33.10 15.98
C ARG A 5 7.71 31.82 16.81
N LYS A 6 7.08 31.93 17.98
CA LYS A 6 6.58 30.80 18.76
C LYS A 6 5.58 30.03 17.89
N ASP A 7 5.93 28.78 17.60
CA ASP A 7 5.00 27.69 17.29
C ASP A 7 4.04 27.89 16.10
N GLU A 8 4.54 28.32 14.93
CA GLU A 8 3.84 28.00 13.68
C GLU A 8 3.93 26.47 13.51
N LYS A 9 2.83 25.77 13.84
CA LYS A 9 2.67 24.33 13.60
C LYS A 9 2.89 24.11 12.11
N MET A 10 4.08 23.65 11.73
CA MET A 10 4.43 23.41 10.33
C MET A 10 3.37 22.46 9.75
N GLU A 11 2.67 22.91 8.72
CA GLU A 11 1.68 22.09 8.05
C GLU A 11 2.37 20.83 7.54
N LYS A 12 1.90 19.67 8.00
CA LYS A 12 2.52 18.41 7.60
C LYS A 12 2.10 18.07 6.18
N LYS A 13 3.06 17.58 5.40
CA LYS A 13 2.87 17.11 4.04
C LYS A 13 1.91 15.93 3.99
N ARG A 14 1.19 15.88 2.88
CA ARG A 14 0.30 14.81 2.48
C ARG A 14 0.85 14.13 1.24
N ILE A 15 0.98 12.81 1.30
CA ILE A 15 1.49 12.00 0.20
C ILE A 15 0.33 11.25 -0.43
N TYR A 16 0.26 11.24 -1.75
CA TYR A 16 -0.73 10.50 -2.51
C TYR A 16 -0.01 9.44 -3.33
N VAL A 17 -0.47 8.20 -3.26
CA VAL A 17 0.06 7.06 -4.00
C VAL A 17 -1.13 6.32 -4.59
N SER A 18 -1.08 5.97 -5.87
CA SER A 18 -2.13 5.21 -6.57
C SER A 18 -1.51 4.09 -7.40
N ASP A 19 -2.35 3.20 -7.92
CA ASP A 19 -2.00 2.23 -8.96
C ASP A 19 -0.79 1.35 -8.58
N ILE A 20 -0.81 0.83 -7.35
CA ILE A 20 0.25 -0.06 -6.86
C ILE A 20 0.07 -1.47 -7.48
N HIS A 21 -1.18 -1.91 -7.67
CA HIS A 21 -1.53 -3.21 -8.25
C HIS A 21 -0.75 -4.40 -7.65
N MET A 22 -0.76 -4.53 -6.32
CA MET A 22 -0.24 -5.73 -5.67
C MET A 22 -1.01 -6.96 -6.16
N GLY A 23 -0.31 -7.94 -6.73
CA GLY A 23 -0.87 -9.23 -7.15
C GLY A 23 -0.56 -10.35 -6.16
N ALA A 24 -0.93 -11.59 -6.53
CA ALA A 24 -0.75 -12.77 -5.68
C ALA A 24 0.45 -13.65 -6.10
N GLY A 25 1.21 -13.24 -7.12
CA GLY A 25 2.37 -13.97 -7.63
C GLY A 25 1.99 -15.28 -8.31
N ARG A 26 0.78 -15.36 -8.87
CA ARG A 26 0.27 -16.58 -9.51
C ARG A 26 0.81 -16.72 -10.94
N SER A 27 1.03 -17.97 -11.35
CA SER A 27 1.34 -18.37 -12.73
C SER A 27 0.89 -19.81 -12.95
N LEU A 28 0.35 -20.13 -14.13
CA LEU A 28 -0.14 -21.48 -14.43
C LEU A 28 0.96 -22.46 -14.84
N GLN A 29 2.10 -21.98 -15.37
CA GLN A 29 3.16 -22.82 -15.93
C GLN A 29 4.39 -22.04 -16.45
N SER A 30 4.52 -20.76 -16.13
CA SER A 30 5.61 -19.93 -16.66
C SER A 30 6.43 -19.30 -15.55
N ALA A 31 7.67 -18.91 -15.86
CA ALA A 31 8.50 -18.13 -14.94
C ALA A 31 7.93 -16.73 -14.69
N ASN A 32 7.04 -16.25 -15.57
CA ASN A 32 6.40 -14.96 -15.43
C ASN A 32 5.08 -15.12 -14.65
N VAL A 33 4.94 -14.33 -13.59
CA VAL A 33 3.68 -14.16 -12.87
C VAL A 33 2.76 -13.21 -13.65
N TYR A 34 1.47 -13.22 -13.30
CA TYR A 34 0.50 -12.34 -13.95
C TYR A 34 0.52 -10.90 -13.41
N ASP A 35 1.16 -10.69 -12.27
CA ASP A 35 1.17 -9.42 -11.53
C ASP A 35 1.76 -8.26 -12.34
N TRP A 36 1.18 -7.06 -12.16
CA TRP A 36 1.72 -5.82 -12.69
C TRP A 36 2.93 -5.33 -11.89
N LEU A 37 2.87 -5.49 -10.56
CA LEU A 37 3.92 -5.06 -9.64
C LEU A 37 5.03 -6.11 -9.57
N GLY A 38 6.19 -5.79 -10.14
CA GLY A 38 7.39 -6.62 -10.05
C GLY A 38 8.01 -6.62 -8.64
N GLU A 39 8.88 -7.61 -8.37
CA GLU A 39 9.56 -7.73 -7.07
C GLU A 39 10.46 -6.51 -6.76
N ALA A 40 11.15 -5.97 -7.77
CA ALA A 40 12.00 -4.79 -7.59
C ALA A 40 11.15 -3.55 -7.23
N GLU A 41 10.03 -3.34 -7.92
CA GLU A 41 9.09 -2.25 -7.67
C GLU A 41 8.43 -2.40 -6.30
N ALA A 42 8.06 -3.62 -5.91
CA ALA A 42 7.51 -3.89 -4.59
C ALA A 42 8.49 -3.53 -3.47
N ASN A 43 9.77 -3.88 -3.64
CA ASN A 43 10.83 -3.50 -2.70
C ASN A 43 11.08 -1.98 -2.68
N ASN A 44 11.12 -1.33 -3.84
CA ASN A 44 11.26 0.13 -3.93
C ASN A 44 10.11 0.85 -3.21
N PHE A 45 8.87 0.38 -3.37
CA PHE A 45 7.72 0.95 -2.69
C PHE A 45 7.77 0.70 -1.18
N ALA A 46 8.18 -0.49 -0.74
CA ALA A 46 8.40 -0.79 0.67
C ALA A 46 9.46 0.14 1.30
N ASP A 47 10.57 0.38 0.60
CA ASP A 47 11.62 1.29 1.05
C ASP A 47 11.15 2.74 1.10
N PHE A 48 10.32 3.15 0.14
CA PHE A 48 9.67 4.47 0.17
C PHE A 48 8.77 4.64 1.40
N LEU A 49 7.95 3.64 1.74
CA LEU A 49 7.12 3.65 2.95
C LEU A 49 7.97 3.73 4.22
N SER A 50 9.06 2.95 4.28
CA SER A 50 10.04 3.01 5.37
C SER A 50 10.68 4.39 5.49
N TYR A 51 11.05 5.03 4.38
CA TYR A 51 11.54 6.39 4.34
C TYR A 51 10.49 7.39 4.87
N LEU A 52 9.25 7.30 4.41
CA LEU A 52 8.14 8.16 4.87
C LEU A 52 7.90 8.01 6.38
N SER A 53 8.00 6.80 6.93
CA SER A 53 7.86 6.56 8.37
C SER A 53 8.83 7.40 9.22
N LYS A 54 10.02 7.71 8.70
CA LYS A 54 11.06 8.47 9.37
C LYS A 54 10.94 9.98 9.17
N GLN A 55 10.11 10.43 8.24
CA GLN A 55 9.94 11.86 7.96
C GLN A 55 9.02 12.52 9.00
N GLY A 56 9.53 13.55 9.67
CA GLY A 56 8.79 14.29 10.71
C GLY A 56 7.80 15.31 10.13
N ASP A 57 8.03 15.75 8.90
CA ASP A 57 7.21 16.71 8.17
C ASP A 57 6.08 16.05 7.36
N VAL A 58 5.99 14.72 7.32
CA VAL A 58 4.87 13.98 6.71
C VAL A 58 3.82 13.64 7.76
N GLY A 59 2.56 13.94 7.46
CA GLY A 59 1.43 13.73 8.37
C GLY A 59 0.45 12.67 7.90
N GLU A 60 0.30 12.54 6.59
CA GLU A 60 -0.72 11.70 5.99
C GLU A 60 -0.24 11.03 4.69
N ILE A 61 -0.66 9.79 4.49
CA ILE A 61 -0.47 9.02 3.26
C ILE A 61 -1.86 8.58 2.79
N ILE A 62 -2.20 8.85 1.53
CA ILE A 62 -3.45 8.41 0.92
C ILE A 62 -3.12 7.42 -0.19
N LEU A 63 -3.64 6.21 -0.05
CA LEU A 63 -3.68 5.18 -1.08
C LEU A 63 -4.94 5.43 -1.92
N LEU A 64 -4.75 6.03 -3.09
CA LEU A 64 -5.78 6.48 -4.01
C LEU A 64 -6.16 5.40 -5.03
N GLY A 65 -6.70 4.28 -4.55
CA GLY A 65 -7.23 3.22 -5.40
C GLY A 65 -6.18 2.29 -5.97
N ASP A 66 -6.67 1.18 -6.51
CA ASP A 66 -5.92 0.15 -7.24
C ASP A 66 -4.63 -0.26 -6.50
N THR A 67 -4.76 -0.43 -5.18
CA THR A 67 -3.66 -0.81 -4.31
C THR A 67 -3.41 -2.31 -4.42
N MET A 68 -4.49 -3.08 -4.49
CA MET A 68 -4.50 -4.52 -4.72
C MET A 68 -5.14 -4.80 -6.08
N ASP A 69 -4.76 -5.92 -6.70
CA ASP A 69 -5.33 -6.34 -7.97
C ASP A 69 -5.86 -7.77 -7.89
N ASN A 70 -7.16 -7.89 -7.68
CA ASN A 70 -7.82 -9.19 -7.59
C ASN A 70 -8.45 -9.63 -8.92
N TRP A 71 -8.19 -8.95 -10.03
CA TRP A 71 -8.78 -9.23 -11.34
C TRP A 71 -7.78 -9.78 -12.37
N VAL A 72 -6.50 -9.77 -12.05
CA VAL A 72 -5.45 -10.24 -12.95
C VAL A 72 -5.26 -11.75 -12.79
N CYS A 73 -6.03 -12.50 -13.55
CA CYS A 73 -5.88 -13.94 -13.71
C CYS A 73 -6.40 -14.40 -15.08
N PRO A 74 -6.02 -15.61 -15.54
CA PRO A 74 -6.65 -16.23 -16.70
C PRO A 74 -8.17 -16.34 -16.54
N VAL A 75 -8.90 -16.25 -17.65
CA VAL A 75 -10.38 -16.26 -17.66
C VAL A 75 -10.98 -17.55 -17.11
N ASP A 76 -10.24 -18.65 -17.19
CA ASP A 76 -10.66 -19.97 -16.73
C ASP A 76 -10.30 -20.24 -15.27
N GLU A 77 -9.65 -19.28 -14.59
CA GLU A 77 -9.19 -19.41 -13.21
C GLU A 77 -10.01 -18.56 -12.23
N VAL A 78 -10.07 -19.02 -10.98
CA VAL A 78 -10.65 -18.22 -9.89
C VAL A 78 -9.67 -17.10 -9.53
N PRO A 79 -10.09 -15.83 -9.54
CA PRO A 79 -9.19 -14.73 -9.19
C PRO A 79 -8.63 -14.86 -7.77
N PRO A 80 -7.43 -14.32 -7.49
CA PRO A 80 -6.86 -14.40 -6.16
C PRO A 80 -7.71 -13.64 -5.14
N THR A 81 -7.75 -14.14 -3.91
CA THR A 81 -8.33 -13.40 -2.79
C THR A 81 -7.40 -12.28 -2.34
N PHE A 82 -7.93 -11.25 -1.68
CA PHE A 82 -7.09 -10.21 -1.06
C PHE A 82 -6.17 -10.75 0.03
N ASP A 83 -6.57 -11.82 0.72
CA ASP A 83 -5.71 -12.51 1.68
C ASP A 83 -4.47 -13.13 1.01
N GLU A 84 -4.64 -13.69 -0.19
CA GLU A 84 -3.51 -14.24 -0.96
C GLU A 84 -2.61 -13.13 -1.49
N ILE A 85 -3.20 -12.04 -2.02
CA ILE A 85 -2.45 -10.86 -2.49
C ILE A 85 -1.58 -10.28 -1.36
N LEU A 86 -2.20 -9.97 -0.22
CA LEU A 86 -1.51 -9.37 0.93
C LEU A 86 -0.60 -10.37 1.65
N GLY A 87 -0.83 -11.67 1.45
CA GLY A 87 -0.01 -12.76 1.97
C GLY A 87 1.17 -13.14 1.06
N ALA A 88 1.23 -12.64 -0.17
CA ALA A 88 2.27 -13.00 -1.13
C ALA A 88 3.66 -12.53 -0.64
N SER A 89 4.68 -13.37 -0.85
CA SER A 89 6.02 -13.15 -0.31
C SER A 89 6.64 -11.83 -0.77
N HIS A 90 6.44 -11.44 -2.03
CA HIS A 90 6.96 -10.19 -2.60
C HIS A 90 6.25 -8.94 -2.04
N ASN A 91 5.02 -9.05 -1.56
CA ASN A 91 4.28 -7.95 -0.93
C ASN A 91 4.57 -7.82 0.57
N LYS A 92 5.25 -8.80 1.18
CA LYS A 92 5.49 -8.84 2.64
C LYS A 92 6.06 -7.54 3.19
N ASN A 93 7.06 -6.97 2.51
CA ASN A 93 7.73 -5.75 2.97
C ASN A 93 6.83 -4.52 2.82
N ILE A 94 5.96 -4.47 1.79
CA ILE A 94 4.95 -3.42 1.65
C ILE A 94 3.99 -3.49 2.84
N VAL A 95 3.44 -4.67 3.12
CA VAL A 95 2.47 -4.85 4.21
C VAL A 95 3.07 -4.48 5.56
N VAL A 96 4.30 -4.92 5.84
CA VAL A 96 5.02 -4.58 7.08
C VAL A 96 5.24 -3.07 7.20
N ASN A 97 5.70 -2.40 6.13
CA ASN A 97 5.98 -0.97 6.19
C ASN A 97 4.71 -0.10 6.19
N LEU A 98 3.62 -0.53 5.53
CA LEU A 98 2.31 0.12 5.64
C LEU A 98 1.77 0.06 7.08
N ARG A 99 1.89 -1.10 7.74
CA ARG A 99 1.56 -1.21 9.17
C ARG A 99 2.41 -0.25 9.99
N ALA A 100 3.73 -0.32 9.85
CA ALA A 100 4.65 0.51 10.62
C ALA A 100 4.41 2.02 10.42
N VAL A 101 4.14 2.47 9.19
CA VAL A 101 3.87 3.89 8.95
C VAL A 101 2.52 4.32 9.53
N SER A 102 1.50 3.45 9.49
CA SER A 102 0.19 3.70 10.10
C SER A 102 0.20 3.80 11.63
N GLU A 103 1.27 3.32 12.29
CA GLU A 103 1.46 3.51 13.74
C GLU A 103 1.72 4.98 14.12
N SER A 104 2.33 5.76 13.22
CA SER A 104 2.81 7.12 13.51
C SER A 104 2.23 8.20 12.60
N LYS A 105 1.62 7.82 11.49
CA LYS A 105 1.04 8.71 10.48
C LYS A 105 -0.37 8.27 10.14
N ARG A 106 -1.22 9.21 9.74
CA ARG A 106 -2.55 8.87 9.23
C ARG A 106 -2.38 8.22 7.86
N VAL A 107 -2.95 7.04 7.68
CA VAL A 107 -3.01 6.39 6.38
C VAL A 107 -4.47 6.24 6.01
N ILE A 108 -4.83 6.63 4.80
CA ILE A 108 -6.18 6.51 4.27
C ILE A 108 -6.12 5.56 3.09
N TYR A 109 -6.93 4.51 3.14
CA TYR A 109 -7.17 3.64 2.00
C TYR A 109 -8.47 4.04 1.32
N MET A 110 -8.39 4.28 0.01
CA MET A 110 -9.55 4.44 -0.86
C MET A 110 -9.51 3.33 -1.89
N PRO A 111 -10.56 2.50 -2.02
CA PRO A 111 -10.60 1.49 -3.07
C PRO A 111 -10.76 2.16 -4.45
N GLY A 112 -10.10 1.58 -5.44
CA GLY A 112 -10.28 1.83 -6.86
C GLY A 112 -11.12 0.72 -7.49
N ASN A 113 -11.08 0.58 -8.81
CA ASN A 113 -11.86 -0.46 -9.49
C ASN A 113 -11.22 -1.86 -9.39
N HIS A 114 -9.90 -1.98 -9.30
CA HIS A 114 -9.21 -3.28 -9.18
C HIS A 114 -9.33 -3.91 -7.79
N ASP A 115 -9.70 -3.12 -6.79
CA ASP A 115 -9.93 -3.56 -5.42
C ASP A 115 -11.29 -3.10 -4.88
N MET A 116 -12.27 -2.86 -5.76
CA MET A 116 -13.62 -2.40 -5.39
C MET A 116 -14.38 -3.37 -4.47
N HIS A 117 -13.95 -4.63 -4.41
CA HIS A 117 -14.52 -5.65 -3.52
C HIS A 117 -13.78 -5.79 -2.19
N ALA A 118 -12.73 -4.99 -1.95
CA ALA A 118 -12.03 -4.98 -0.67
C ALA A 118 -12.98 -4.43 0.41
N THR A 119 -13.23 -5.25 1.43
CA THR A 119 -14.10 -4.85 2.55
C THR A 119 -13.29 -4.24 3.68
N ASN A 120 -13.96 -3.47 4.54
CA ASN A 120 -13.34 -2.94 5.75
C ASN A 120 -12.78 -4.04 6.66
N GLU A 121 -13.41 -5.22 6.68
CA GLU A 121 -12.95 -6.37 7.44
C GLU A 121 -11.59 -6.86 6.93
N ILE A 122 -11.42 -6.98 5.61
CA ILE A 122 -10.15 -7.37 4.99
C ILE A 122 -9.08 -6.31 5.23
N VAL A 123 -9.40 -5.03 5.02
CA VAL A 123 -8.45 -3.94 5.25
C VAL A 123 -8.01 -3.93 6.72
N LYS A 124 -8.93 -4.00 7.69
CA LYS A 124 -8.58 -3.99 9.11
C LYS A 124 -7.88 -5.26 9.59
N LYS A 125 -8.18 -6.42 8.98
CA LYS A 125 -7.46 -7.67 9.24
C LYS A 125 -5.97 -7.52 8.94
N HIS A 126 -5.65 -6.87 7.82
CA HIS A 126 -4.25 -6.70 7.38
C HIS A 126 -3.61 -5.40 7.84
N PHE A 127 -4.40 -4.37 8.10
CA PHE A 127 -3.96 -3.03 8.44
C PHE A 127 -4.86 -2.43 9.53
N PRO A 128 -4.69 -2.79 10.81
CA PRO A 128 -5.62 -2.41 11.88
C PRO A 128 -5.77 -0.90 12.13
N LYS A 129 -4.83 -0.08 11.64
CA LYS A 129 -4.79 1.39 11.80
C LYS A 129 -5.05 2.16 10.50
N ILE A 130 -5.50 1.48 9.45
CA ILE A 130 -5.95 2.07 8.18
C ILE A 130 -7.48 2.01 8.12
#